data_AF-A0A1D4KM15-F1
#
_entry.id   AF-A0A1D4KM15-F1
#
_cell.length_a   1.000
_cell.length_b   1.000
_cell.length_c   1.000
_cell.angle_alpha   90.00
_cell.angle_beta   90.00
_cell.angle_gamma   90.00
#
_symmetry.space_group_name_H-M   'P 1'
#
loop_
_entity.id
_entity.type
_entity.pdbx_description
1 polymer ?
#
loop_
_entity_poly.entity_id
_entity_poly.type
_entity_poly.pdbx_seq_one_letter_code
_entity_poly.pdbx_strand_id
1 'polypeptide(L)'
;MNNITFVFGLNTIIYRLNAHTMEFQQIPISRENFETLTEEYFSSEFDFYFQDNVLIVLPTKLEPNQSWNKSLIVNNQVIEFNGKYIFFFNFRDLKNDIFFITPLTLPQIQLIKNTLYLTNRE
;
A
#
# COMPACT_ATOMS: atom_id res chain seq x y z
N MET A 1 -9.15 11.28 -14.88
CA MET A 1 -8.04 11.04 -13.93
C MET A 1 -6.77 10.94 -14.74
N ASN A 2 -5.65 11.50 -14.28
CA ASN A 2 -4.36 11.35 -14.97
C ASN A 2 -3.90 9.91 -14.82
N ASN A 3 -3.43 9.29 -15.91
CA ASN A 3 -2.86 7.95 -15.91
C ASN A 3 -1.49 8.00 -15.20
N ILE A 4 -1.50 7.82 -13.87
CA ILE A 4 -0.27 7.82 -13.08
C ILE A 4 0.36 6.43 -13.15
N THR A 5 1.63 6.36 -13.53
CA THR A 5 2.38 5.10 -13.63
C THR A 5 3.33 4.96 -12.44
N PHE A 6 3.47 3.76 -11.89
CA PHE A 6 4.51 3.47 -10.91
C PHE A 6 5.76 2.94 -11.58
N VAL A 7 6.91 3.48 -11.17
CA VAL A 7 8.20 2.85 -11.43
C VAL A 7 8.85 2.51 -10.11
N PHE A 8 9.00 1.21 -9.89
CA PHE A 8 9.80 0.69 -8.79
C PHE A 8 11.26 0.98 -9.10
N GLY A 9 11.97 1.63 -8.17
CA GLY A 9 13.42 1.57 -8.15
C GLY A 9 13.90 0.10 -8.08
N LEU A 10 15.18 -0.16 -8.28
CA LEU A 10 15.79 -1.50 -8.13
C LEU A 10 15.48 -2.06 -6.72
N ASN A 11 14.32 -2.73 -6.58
CA ASN A 11 13.72 -3.07 -5.31
C ASN A 11 13.53 -4.58 -5.24
N THR A 12 13.98 -5.15 -4.13
CA THR A 12 13.81 -6.56 -3.80
C THR A 12 12.73 -6.77 -2.74
N ILE A 13 12.04 -5.73 -2.26
CA ILE A 13 11.14 -5.80 -1.08
C ILE A 13 9.90 -4.90 -1.24
N ILE A 14 8.75 -5.40 -0.78
CA ILE A 14 7.47 -4.68 -0.64
C ILE A 14 6.94 -4.83 0.79
N TYR A 15 6.27 -3.80 1.29
CA TYR A 15 5.58 -3.82 2.57
C TYR A 15 4.08 -3.83 2.36
N ARG A 16 3.38 -4.71 3.08
CA ARG A 16 1.92 -4.76 3.08
C ARG A 16 1.35 -5.00 4.47
N LEU A 17 0.15 -4.49 4.72
CA LEU A 17 -0.67 -4.84 5.86
C LEU A 17 -1.76 -5.82 5.42
N ASN A 18 -1.97 -6.90 6.17
CA ASN A 18 -3.14 -7.77 6.01
C ASN A 18 -4.31 -7.21 6.83
N ALA A 19 -5.40 -6.83 6.17
CA ALA A 19 -6.58 -6.23 6.77
C ALA A 19 -7.27 -7.13 7.82
N HIS A 20 -7.13 -8.45 7.68
CA HIS A 20 -7.75 -9.42 8.58
C HIS A 20 -6.89 -9.67 9.82
N THR A 21 -5.59 -9.92 9.64
CA THR A 21 -4.71 -10.29 10.76
C THR A 21 -4.01 -9.10 11.39
N MET A 22 -4.06 -7.92 10.75
CA MET A 22 -3.29 -6.73 11.10
C MET A 22 -1.76 -6.96 11.08
N GLU A 23 -1.31 -8.04 10.44
CA GLU A 23 0.12 -8.30 10.29
C GLU A 23 0.72 -7.39 9.22
N PHE A 24 1.75 -6.65 9.61
CA PHE A 24 2.57 -5.86 8.70
C PHE A 24 3.75 -6.70 8.20
N GLN A 25 3.68 -7.11 6.94
CA GLN A 25 4.57 -8.09 6.32
C GLN A 25 5.55 -7.41 5.37
N GLN A 26 6.78 -7.92 5.36
CA GLN A 26 7.80 -7.60 4.37
C GLN A 26 7.92 -8.77 3.40
N ILE A 27 7.79 -8.51 2.09
CA ILE A 27 7.76 -9.54 1.06
C ILE A 27 8.88 -9.29 0.07
N PRO A 28 9.74 -10.29 -0.20
CA PRO A 28 10.70 -10.15 -1.26
C PRO A 28 10.01 -10.15 -2.63
N ILE A 29 10.41 -9.23 -3.50
CA ILE A 29 10.02 -9.23 -4.90
C ILE A 29 10.83 -10.33 -5.60
N SER A 30 10.15 -11.40 -5.97
CA SER A 30 10.60 -12.35 -6.98
C SER A 30 9.88 -12.06 -8.29
N ARG A 31 10.37 -12.62 -9.41
CA ARG A 31 9.66 -12.54 -10.70
C ARG A 31 8.22 -13.02 -10.58
N GLU A 32 8.02 -14.15 -9.92
CA GLU A 32 6.70 -14.78 -9.72
C GLU A 32 5.75 -13.88 -8.92
N ASN A 33 6.21 -13.30 -7.80
CA ASN A 33 5.37 -12.42 -6.99
C ASN A 33 5.15 -11.06 -7.65
N PHE A 34 6.10 -10.58 -8.46
CA PHE A 34 5.99 -9.29 -9.16
C PHE A 34 4.80 -9.29 -10.13
N GLU A 35 4.65 -10.36 -10.92
CA GLU A 35 3.52 -10.53 -11.83
C GLU A 35 2.19 -10.49 -11.06
N THR A 36 2.08 -11.25 -9.95
CA THR A 36 0.90 -11.19 -9.07
C THR A 36 0.62 -9.78 -8.54
N LEU A 37 1.65 -9.03 -8.15
CA LEU A 37 1.49 -7.67 -7.63
C LEU A 37 0.99 -6.70 -8.70
N THR A 38 1.55 -6.77 -9.91
CA THR A 38 1.19 -5.86 -11.01
C THR A 38 -0.09 -6.25 -11.72
N GLU A 39 -0.40 -7.54 -11.85
CA GLU A 39 -1.58 -8.00 -12.59
C GLU A 39 -2.81 -8.12 -11.68
N GLU A 40 -2.64 -8.59 -10.45
CA GLU A 40 -3.78 -8.80 -9.56
C GLU A 40 -4.07 -7.59 -8.68
N TYR A 41 -3.05 -6.94 -8.11
CA TYR A 41 -3.29 -5.94 -7.07
C TYR A 41 -3.23 -4.50 -7.55
N PHE A 42 -2.51 -4.19 -8.63
CA PHE A 42 -2.36 -2.82 -9.13
C PHE A 42 -2.84 -2.70 -10.58
N SER A 43 -4.11 -2.33 -10.80
CA SER A 43 -4.60 -1.99 -12.14
C SER A 43 -4.11 -0.60 -12.61
N SER A 44 -4.46 -0.15 -13.81
CA SER A 44 -4.14 1.22 -14.26
C SER A 44 -4.86 2.31 -13.45
N GLU A 45 -5.93 1.96 -12.75
CA GLU A 45 -6.69 2.84 -11.88
C GLU A 45 -6.75 2.23 -10.48
N PHE A 46 -6.01 2.79 -9.53
CA PHE A 46 -6.04 2.42 -8.11
C PHE A 46 -6.13 3.67 -7.25
N ASP A 47 -6.74 3.52 -6.08
CA ASP A 47 -6.73 4.55 -5.06
C ASP A 47 -5.40 4.51 -4.30
N PHE A 48 -4.88 5.71 -4.02
CA PHE A 48 -3.68 5.86 -3.22
C PHE A 48 -3.78 7.09 -2.32
N TYR A 49 -3.00 7.05 -1.25
CA TYR A 49 -2.92 8.08 -0.25
C TYR A 49 -1.46 8.43 0.00
N PHE A 50 -1.21 9.68 0.34
CA PHE A 50 0.09 10.15 0.79
C PHE A 50 0.06 10.52 2.26
N GLN A 51 1.07 10.04 2.98
CA GLN A 51 1.38 10.46 4.33
C GLN A 51 2.88 10.73 4.41
N ASP A 52 3.26 12.01 4.45
CA ASP A 52 4.63 12.45 4.23
C ASP A 52 5.22 11.84 2.94
N ASN A 53 6.35 11.13 3.04
CA ASN A 53 6.96 10.39 1.93
C ASN A 53 6.53 8.91 1.90
N VAL A 54 5.45 8.53 2.58
CA VAL A 54 4.85 7.20 2.49
C VAL A 54 3.69 7.25 1.51
N LEU A 55 3.81 6.47 0.45
CA LEU A 55 2.71 6.17 -0.46
C LEU A 55 1.99 4.92 0.04
N ILE A 56 0.69 5.03 0.24
CA ILE A 56 -0.19 3.96 0.67
C ILE A 56 -1.11 3.62 -0.49
N VAL A 57 -1.04 2.39 -1.00
CA VAL A 57 -1.77 1.97 -2.19
C VAL A 57 -2.79 0.90 -1.81
N LEU A 58 -4.03 1.13 -2.23
CA LEU A 58 -5.08 0.14 -2.10
C LEU A 58 -5.05 -0.82 -3.29
N PRO A 59 -5.26 -2.12 -3.07
CA PRO A 59 -5.41 -3.05 -4.15
C PRO A 59 -6.68 -2.74 -4.95
N THR A 60 -6.61 -2.94 -6.25
CA THR A 60 -7.76 -2.83 -7.16
C THR A 60 -8.66 -4.05 -7.09
N LYS A 61 -8.10 -5.19 -6.71
CA LYS A 61 -8.85 -6.44 -6.54
C LYS A 61 -9.72 -6.35 -5.29
N LEU A 62 -11.02 -6.36 -5.52
CA LEU A 62 -12.00 -6.54 -4.46
C LEU A 62 -11.96 -7.99 -3.98
N GLU A 63 -11.61 -8.18 -2.71
CA GLU A 63 -11.57 -9.50 -2.07
C GLU A 63 -12.36 -9.46 -0.76
N PRO A 64 -13.21 -10.48 -0.52
CA PRO A 64 -13.87 -10.66 0.76
C PRO A 64 -12.88 -10.59 1.91
N ASN A 65 -13.11 -9.63 2.82
CA ASN A 65 -12.36 -9.55 4.06
C ASN A 65 -13.29 -9.23 5.22
N GLN A 66 -12.96 -9.76 6.40
CA GLN A 66 -13.78 -9.61 7.61
C GLN A 66 -13.74 -8.18 8.19
N SER A 67 -12.91 -7.31 7.64
CA SER A 67 -12.72 -5.92 8.04
C SER A 67 -13.40 -4.95 7.08
N TRP A 68 -14.32 -5.40 6.21
CA TRP A 68 -15.05 -4.52 5.28
C TRP A 68 -15.89 -3.45 5.97
N ASN A 69 -16.38 -3.71 7.19
CA ASN A 69 -17.07 -2.72 8.01
C ASN A 69 -16.12 -1.86 8.85
N LYS A 70 -14.81 -1.95 8.59
CA LYS A 70 -13.76 -1.19 9.29
C LYS A 70 -12.99 -0.32 8.31
N SER A 71 -12.27 0.62 8.89
CA SER A 71 -11.27 1.44 8.21
C SER A 71 -9.95 1.35 8.96
N LEU A 72 -8.85 1.41 8.22
CA LEU A 72 -7.52 1.57 8.79
C LEU A 72 -7.30 3.05 9.07
N ILE A 73 -6.94 3.38 10.30
CA ILE A 73 -6.33 4.67 10.60
C ILE A 73 -4.83 4.51 10.53
N VAL A 74 -4.16 5.37 9.77
CA VAL A 74 -2.70 5.53 9.79
C VAL A 74 -2.42 6.98 10.14
N ASN A 75 -1.81 7.23 11.30
CA ASN A 75 -1.77 8.55 11.92
C ASN A 75 -3.19 9.15 12.06
N ASN A 76 -3.59 9.99 11.11
CA ASN A 76 -4.88 10.69 11.07
C ASN A 76 -5.64 10.45 9.75
N GLN A 77 -5.12 9.56 8.90
CA GLN A 77 -5.72 9.26 7.61
C GLN A 77 -6.61 8.04 7.72
N VAL A 78 -7.87 8.20 7.32
CA VAL A 78 -8.85 7.10 7.25
C VAL A 78 -8.71 6.44 5.89
N ILE A 79 -8.41 5.15 5.89
CA ILE A 79 -8.21 4.35 4.68
C ILE A 79 -9.22 3.22 4.69
N GLU A 80 -10.10 3.24 3.70
CA GLU A 80 -11.07 2.17 3.50
C GLU A 80 -10.42 0.94 2.86
N PHE A 81 -10.74 -0.24 3.38
CA PHE A 81 -10.29 -1.49 2.78
C PHE A 81 -11.10 -1.82 1.52
N ASN A 82 -10.42 -1.87 0.38
CA ASN A 82 -10.97 -2.40 -0.88
C ASN A 82 -10.69 -3.90 -1.05
N GLY A 83 -9.69 -4.45 -0.34
CA GLY A 83 -9.34 -5.86 -0.44
C GLY A 83 -8.62 -6.36 0.81
N LYS A 84 -7.95 -7.50 0.68
CA LYS A 84 -7.27 -8.15 1.81
C LYS A 84 -6.03 -7.40 2.29
N TYR A 85 -5.38 -6.66 1.40
CA TYR A 85 -4.10 -6.03 1.69
C TYR A 85 -4.14 -4.51 1.51
N ILE A 86 -3.21 -3.82 2.16
CA ILE A 86 -2.85 -2.43 1.86
C ILE A 86 -1.34 -2.39 1.67
N PHE A 87 -0.85 -1.75 0.61
CA PHE A 87 0.57 -1.72 0.27
C PHE A 87 1.21 -0.39 0.65
N PHE A 88 2.47 -0.43 1.04
CA PHE A 88 3.19 0.75 1.52
C PHE A 88 4.55 0.87 0.82
N PHE A 89 4.84 2.06 0.32
CA PHE A 89 6.07 2.38 -0.37
C PHE A 89 6.64 3.71 0.12
N ASN A 90 7.95 3.86 0.01
CA ASN A 90 8.58 5.16 0.16
C ASN A 90 8.52 5.90 -1.17
N PHE A 91 7.78 6.99 -1.21
CA PHE A 91 7.74 7.92 -2.33
C PHE A 91 9.04 8.72 -2.41
N ARG A 92 9.63 8.79 -3.62
CA ARG A 92 10.86 9.53 -3.88
C ARG A 92 10.61 10.79 -4.67
N ASP A 93 9.93 10.68 -5.81
CA ASP A 93 9.79 11.76 -6.77
C ASP A 93 8.64 11.48 -7.76
N LEU A 94 8.12 12.53 -8.39
CA LEU A 94 7.13 12.49 -9.47
C LEU A 94 7.73 13.16 -10.71
N LYS A 95 7.88 12.42 -11.82
CA LYS A 95 8.29 13.00 -13.11
C LYS A 95 7.43 12.46 -14.24
N ASN A 96 6.89 13.35 -15.07
CA ASN A 96 6.07 12.97 -16.23
C ASN A 96 4.94 11.98 -15.86
N ASP A 97 4.21 12.26 -14.78
CA ASP A 97 3.14 11.40 -14.25
C ASP A 97 3.62 9.99 -13.81
N ILE A 98 4.92 9.82 -13.58
CA ILE A 98 5.53 8.59 -13.05
C ILE A 98 5.94 8.80 -11.60
N PHE A 99 5.38 8.00 -10.70
CA PHE A 99 5.80 7.90 -9.31
C PHE A 99 7.01 6.97 -9.15
N PHE A 100 8.11 7.54 -8.67
CA PHE A 100 9.31 6.80 -8.31
C PHE A 100 9.21 6.35 -6.86
N ILE A 101 9.24 5.03 -6.64
CA ILE A 101 9.04 4.44 -5.32
C ILE A 101 10.15 3.46 -4.93
N THR A 102 10.51 3.48 -3.65
CA THR A 102 11.48 2.56 -3.02
C THR A 102 10.82 1.81 -1.85
N PRO A 103 11.45 0.78 -1.27
CA PRO A 103 10.92 0.14 -0.07
C PRO A 103 10.94 1.17 1.07
N LEU A 104 10.08 0.96 2.07
CA LEU A 104 10.09 1.77 3.27
C LEU A 104 11.45 1.69 3.96
N THR A 105 11.88 2.82 4.51
CA THR A 105 13.02 2.89 5.43
C THR A 105 12.62 2.35 6.81
N LEU A 106 13.60 1.93 7.61
CA LEU A 106 13.34 1.44 8.97
C LEU A 106 12.53 2.43 9.83
N PRO A 107 12.84 3.74 9.84
CA PRO A 107 12.02 4.71 10.57
C PRO A 107 10.56 4.76 10.11
N GLN A 108 10.32 4.66 8.79
CA GLN A 108 8.94 4.65 8.26
C GLN A 108 8.18 3.40 8.68
N ILE A 109 8.84 2.23 8.66
CA ILE A 109 8.22 0.98 9.12
C ILE A 109 7.81 1.08 10.59
N GLN A 110 8.69 1.61 11.43
CA GLN A 110 8.41 1.80 12.86
C GLN A 110 7.28 2.80 13.08
N LEU A 111 7.29 3.92 12.35
CA LEU A 111 6.24 4.93 12.42
C LEU A 111 4.88 4.33 12.08
N ILE A 112 4.76 3.63 10.95
CA ILE A 112 3.50 3.02 10.50
C ILE A 112 3.01 2.01 11.54
N LYS A 113 3.88 1.10 11.99
CA LYS A 113 3.53 0.08 12.99
C LYS A 113 3.00 0.66 14.30
N ASN A 114 3.52 1.80 14.73
CA ASN A 114 3.14 2.43 15.99
C ASN A 114 1.86 3.28 15.90
N THR A 115 1.38 3.55 14.70
CA THR A 115 0.31 4.53 14.44
C THR A 115 -0.88 3.94 13.70
N LEU A 116 -0.81 2.65 13.36
CA LEU A 116 -1.89 1.94 12.71
C LEU A 116 -2.87 1.35 13.72
N TYR A 117 -4.16 1.57 13.50
CA TYR A 117 -5.22 0.90 14.24
C TYR A 117 -6.51 0.81 13.41
N LEU A 118 -7.40 -0.10 13.79
CA LEU A 118 -8.70 -0.24 13.14
C LEU A 118 -9.76 0.59 13.85
N THR A 119 -10.65 1.19 13.08
CA THR A 119 -11.91 1.76 13.57
C THR A 119 -13.08 1.14 12.82
N ASN A 120 -14.27 1.16 13.43
CA ASN A 120 -15.50 0.82 12.71
C ASN A 120 -15.82 1.96 11.72
N ARG A 121 -16.43 1.61 10.58
CA ARG A 121 -17.03 2.60 9.69
C ARG A 121 -18.27 3.17 10.38
N GLU A 122 -18.34 4.51 10.45
CA GLU A 122 -19.53 5.24 10.89
C GLU A 122 -20.63 5.21 9.84
#